data_AF-A0A0R1HKR3-F1
#
_entry.id   AF-A0A0R1HKR3-F1
#
_cell.length_a   1.000
_cell.length_b   1.000
_cell.length_c   1.000
_cell.angle_alpha   90.00
_cell.angle_beta   90.00
_cell.angle_gamma   90.00
#
_symmetry.space_group_name_H-M   'P 1'
#
loop_
_entity.id
_entity.type
_entity.pdbx_description
1 polymer ?
#
loop_
_entity_poly.entity_id
_entity_poly.type
_entity_poly.pdbx_seq_one_letter_code
_entity_poly.pdbx_strand_id
1 'polypeptide(L)' 'MADYAANKYQAPKDQLEDSYHPMARGKTAEIARAALFLAFYEASFITGVELPVEGGYMAQ' A
#
# COMPACT_ATOMS: atom_id res chain seq x y z
N MET A 1 -0.54 -5.89 -7.72
CA MET A 1 -0.39 -4.51 -8.24
C MET A 1 0.85 -4.36 -9.10
N ALA A 2 1.97 -5.01 -8.77
CA ALA A 2 3.13 -5.08 -9.66
C ALA A 2 2.81 -5.63 -11.05
N ASP A 3 1.91 -6.61 -11.18
CA ASP A 3 1.47 -7.10 -12.51
C ASP A 3 0.76 -6.02 -13.33
N TYR A 4 -0.06 -5.20 -12.67
CA TYR A 4 -0.74 -4.07 -13.32
C TYR A 4 0.24 -2.95 -13.66
N ALA A 5 1.15 -2.61 -12.74
CA ALA A 5 2.17 -1.58 -12.94
C ALA A 5 3.19 -1.99 -14.01
N ALA A 6 3.68 -3.22 -13.99
CA ALA A 6 4.58 -3.77 -14.99
C ALA A 6 3.95 -3.75 -16.39
N ASN A 7 2.68 -4.14 -16.51
CA ASN A 7 1.96 -4.04 -17.78
C ASN A 7 1.71 -2.60 -18.22
N LYS A 8 1.41 -1.68 -17.29
CA LYS A 8 1.13 -0.27 -17.61
C LYS A 8 2.39 0.50 -18.01
N TYR A 9 3.52 0.22 -17.39
CA TYR A 9 4.77 0.98 -17.53
C TYR A 9 5.87 0.24 -18.30
N GLN A 10 5.63 -1.00 -18.76
CA GLN A 10 6.62 -1.84 -19.47
C GLN A 10 7.95 -1.99 -18.72
N ALA A 11 7.90 -1.94 -17.39
CA ALA A 11 9.07 -2.05 -16.53
C ALA A 11 9.15 -3.45 -15.91
N PRO A 12 10.38 -3.98 -15.70
CA PRO A 12 10.56 -5.28 -15.07
C PRO A 12 10.00 -5.29 -13.65
N LYS A 13 9.21 -6.31 -13.29
CA LYS A 13 8.50 -6.41 -11.99
C LYS A 13 9.42 -6.21 -10.80
N ASP A 14 10.63 -6.75 -10.91
CA ASP A 14 11.68 -6.79 -9.90
C ASP A 14 12.16 -5.36 -9.55
N GLN A 15 12.09 -4.42 -10.51
CA GLN A 15 12.40 -3.01 -10.29
C GLN A 15 11.20 -2.20 -9.78
N LEU A 16 10.00 -2.77 -9.74
CA LEU A 16 8.78 -2.08 -9.34
C LEU A 16 8.36 -2.40 -7.90
N GLU A 17 8.70 -3.58 -7.37
CA GLU A 17 8.28 -4.01 -6.03
C GLU A 17 9.25 -3.58 -4.92
N ASP A 18 10.55 -3.74 -5.12
CA ASP A 18 11.54 -3.59 -4.04
C ASP A 18 12.18 -2.19 -3.98
N SER A 19 12.26 -1.45 -5.10
CA SER A 19 13.01 -0.18 -5.12
C SER A 19 12.23 1.03 -4.62
N TYR A 20 10.89 0.97 -4.65
CA TYR A 20 10.03 2.11 -4.35
C TYR A 20 9.42 2.03 -2.95
N HIS A 21 9.14 0.83 -2.46
CA HIS A 21 8.59 0.65 -1.11
C HIS A 21 9.72 0.26 -0.15
N PRO A 22 10.15 1.13 0.79
CA PRO A 22 11.16 0.78 1.79
C PRO A 22 10.92 -0.56 2.51
N MET A 23 9.65 -0.94 2.69
CA MET A 23 9.27 -2.20 3.32
C MET A 23 9.22 -3.41 2.36
N ALA A 24 9.44 -3.22 1.05
CA ALA A 24 9.44 -4.26 0.02
C ALA A 24 8.22 -5.20 0.07
N ARG A 25 7.02 -4.64 0.34
CA ARG A 25 5.75 -5.38 0.40
C ARG A 25 4.54 -4.50 0.05
N GLY A 26 3.48 -5.13 -0.48
CA GLY A 26 2.26 -4.46 -0.92
C GLY A 26 1.15 -5.42 -1.36
N LYS A 27 0.84 -6.44 -0.55
CA LYS A 27 -0.19 -7.45 -0.87
C LYS A 27 -1.59 -6.87 -0.66
N THR A 28 -2.56 -7.30 -1.49
CA THR A 28 -3.97 -6.85 -1.40
C THR A 28 -4.58 -7.05 0.00
N ALA A 29 -4.18 -8.13 0.69
CA ALA A 29 -4.64 -8.43 2.04
C ALA A 29 -4.23 -7.36 3.08
N GLU A 30 -3.19 -6.57 2.82
CA GLU A 30 -2.75 -5.48 3.70
C GLU A 30 -3.70 -4.29 3.61
N ILE A 31 -4.09 -3.91 2.39
CA ILE A 31 -5.11 -2.87 2.15
C ILE A 31 -6.45 -3.30 2.75
N ALA A 32 -6.84 -4.56 2.54
CA ALA A 32 -8.09 -5.09 3.09
C ALA A 32 -8.12 -5.05 4.63
N ARG A 33 -6.99 -5.36 5.29
CA ARG A 33 -6.87 -5.27 6.76
C ARG A 33 -6.91 -3.83 7.26
N ALA A 34 -6.30 -2.88 6.56
CA ALA A 34 -6.37 -1.47 6.94
C ALA A 34 -7.80 -0.92 6.82
N ALA A 35 -8.51 -1.27 5.73
CA ALA A 35 -9.93 -0.93 5.58
C ALA A 35 -10.79 -1.56 6.69
N LEU A 36 -10.54 -2.83 7.01
CA LEU A 36 -11.22 -3.53 8.10
C LEU A 36 -10.96 -2.85 9.47
N PHE A 37 -9.73 -2.42 9.73
CA PHE A 37 -9.38 -1.66 10.94
C PHE A 37 -10.16 -0.35 11.03
N LEU A 38 -10.21 0.43 9.94
CA LEU A 38 -10.96 1.70 9.91
C LEU A 38 -12.47 1.51 10.09
N ALA A 39 -13.00 0.32 9.78
CA ALA A 39 -14.41 -0.02 10.01
C ALA A 39 -14.70 -0.49 11.46
N PHE A 40 -13.68 -0.64 12.30
CA PHE A 40 -13.81 -1.19 13.65
C PHE A 40 -13.95 -0.09 14.71
N TYR A 41 -14.55 -0.40 15.86
CA TYR A 41 -14.88 0.60 16.91
C TYR A 41 -13.65 1.27 17.50
N GLU A 42 -12.51 0.58 17.50
CA GLU A 42 -11.21 1.05 17.97
C GLU A 42 -10.68 2.21 17.11
N ALA A 43 -11.14 2.33 15.87
CA ALA A 43 -10.84 3.47 15.00
C ALA A 43 -11.83 4.64 15.15
N SER A 44 -12.74 4.61 16.14
CA SER A 44 -13.83 5.60 16.30
C SER A 44 -13.38 7.06 16.44
N PHE A 45 -12.12 7.30 16.79
CA PHE A 45 -11.56 8.65 16.89
C PHE A 45 -10.64 9.04 15.70
N ILE A 46 -10.55 8.18 14.68
CA ILE A 46 -9.77 8.41 13.46
C ILE A 46 -10.75 8.87 12.38
N THR A 47 -10.68 10.15 12.01
CA THR A 47 -11.53 10.75 10.98
C THR A 47 -10.83 11.91 10.28
N GLY A 48 -11.23 12.20 9.03
CA GLY A 48 -10.73 13.35 8.27
C GLY A 48 -9.27 13.25 7.82
N VAL A 49 -8.70 12.04 7.80
CA VAL A 49 -7.30 11.81 7.42
C VAL A 49 -7.18 10.78 6.30
N GLU A 50 -6.15 10.93 5.48
CA GLU A 50 -5.67 9.88 4.59
C GLU A 50 -4.73 8.98 5.39
N LEU A 51 -5.02 7.68 5.48
CA LEU A 51 -4.16 6.69 6.16
C LEU A 51 -3.21 6.06 5.13
N PRO A 52 -1.89 6.34 5.14
CA PRO A 52 -0.96 5.73 4.21
C PRO A 52 -0.79 4.24 4.48
N VAL A 53 -0.99 3.40 3.46
CA VAL A 53 -0.82 1.93 3.53
C VAL A 53 -0.02 1.47 2.31
N GLU A 54 1.23 1.91 2.26
CA GLU A 54 2.02 1.89 1.02
C GLU A 54 3.51 1.57 1.26
N GLY A 55 3.85 0.99 2.41
CA GLY A 55 5.20 0.48 2.68
C GLY A 55 6.31 1.55 2.71
N GLY A 56 5.95 2.83 2.85
CA GLY A 56 6.88 3.97 3.02
C GLY A 56 7.26 4.71 1.73
N TYR A 57 6.57 4.48 0.61
CA TYR A 57 6.93 5.08 -0.69
C TYR A 57 6.84 6.61 -0.74
N MET A 58 5.89 7.22 -0.02
CA MET A 58 5.73 8.67 0.08
C MET A 58 6.54 9.31 1.21
N ALA A 59 7.17 8.52 2.08
CA ALA A 59 7.86 9.00 3.28
C ALA A 59 9.39 9.14 3.12
N GLN A 60 9.90 8.96 1.90
CA GLN A 60 11.33 9.01 1.55
C GLN A 60 11.78 10.40 1.08
#